data_AF-A0A933MZL7-F1
#
_entry.id   AF-A0A933MZL7-F1
#
_cell.length_a   1.000
_cell.length_b   1.000
_cell.length_c   1.000
_cell.angle_alpha   90.00
_cell.angle_beta   90.00
_cell.angle_gamma   90.00
#
_symmetry.space_group_name_H-M   'P 1'
#
loop_
_entity.id
_entity.type
_entity.pdbx_description
1 polymer ?
#
loop_
_entity_poly.entity_id
_entity_poly.type
_entity_poly.pdbx_seq_one_letter_code
_entity_poly.pdbx_strand_id
1 'polypeptide(L)'
;MGCGKSLLLVVLIGPGWLLRFWLALAVLSSIIGGSEFAAIGAVVFAFAVVIKGGNILMGEEKKEPDHQRYSGTYAFRTGSEYPYDWDRIRQQALTRDGHRCGNCGSNTKLQVHHIVPLSKVGTNQLSNLRTLCLDCHKRVHPYMD
;
A
#
# COMPACT_ATOMS: atom_id res chain seq x y z
N MET A 1 33.47 13.52 19.13
CA MET A 1 32.71 14.66 19.69
C MET A 1 32.62 15.72 18.58
N GLY A 2 31.40 16.13 18.20
CA GLY A 2 31.19 17.09 17.11
C GLY A 2 29.82 16.93 16.47
N CYS A 3 28.79 17.35 17.21
CA CYS A 3 27.39 17.35 16.84
C CYS A 3 27.14 18.51 15.86
N GLY A 4 26.86 18.21 14.58
CA GLY A 4 26.43 19.18 13.58
C GLY A 4 24.98 18.92 13.20
N LYS A 5 24.03 19.34 14.05
CA LYS A 5 22.60 19.32 13.73
C LYS A 5 22.32 20.46 12.74
N SER A 6 22.06 20.11 11.49
CA SER A 6 21.51 21.03 10.50
C SER A 6 20.21 21.62 11.04
N LEU A 7 20.27 22.90 11.36
CA LEU A 7 19.17 23.74 11.79
C LEU A 7 18.32 24.05 10.53
N LEU A 8 17.41 23.15 10.17
CA LEU A 8 16.40 23.45 9.16
C LEU A 8 15.21 24.12 9.86
N LEU A 9 15.12 25.42 9.59
CA LEU A 9 14.08 26.39 9.92
C LEU A 9 12.66 25.79 9.81
N VAL A 10 12.06 25.38 10.93
CA VAL A 10 10.61 25.13 11.02
C VAL A 10 9.93 26.49 11.13
N VAL A 11 9.64 27.11 9.98
CA VAL A 11 8.76 28.29 9.93
C VAL A 11 7.35 27.84 10.27
N LEU A 12 6.92 28.30 11.44
CA LEU A 12 5.58 28.42 11.99
C LEU A 12 4.46 28.55 10.92
N ILE A 13 3.89 27.43 10.48
CA ILE A 13 2.58 27.40 9.81
C ILE A 13 1.57 26.82 10.82
N GLY A 14 1.23 27.63 11.81
CA GLY A 14 0.11 27.37 12.71
C GLY A 14 -1.22 27.87 12.12
N PRO A 15 -2.37 27.35 12.60
CA PRO A 15 -3.71 27.58 12.01
C PRO A 15 -4.24 29.03 12.10
N GLY A 16 -3.43 29.98 12.58
CA GLY A 16 -3.79 31.40 12.72
C GLY A 16 -3.69 32.23 11.44
N TRP A 17 -3.15 31.68 10.34
CA TRP A 17 -3.07 32.41 9.07
C TRP A 17 -4.45 32.69 8.48
N LEU A 18 -5.41 31.76 8.60
CA LEU A 18 -6.75 31.93 8.04
C LEU A 18 -7.54 33.04 8.73
N LEU A 19 -7.41 33.18 10.06
CA LEU A 19 -8.12 34.23 10.82
C LEU A 19 -7.57 35.62 10.50
N ARG A 20 -6.25 35.75 10.32
CA ARG A 20 -5.61 37.01 9.92
C ARG A 20 -5.92 37.37 8.46
N PHE A 21 -6.06 36.39 7.58
CA PHE A 21 -6.47 36.60 6.19
C PHE A 21 -7.94 37.03 6.09
N TRP A 22 -8.82 36.46 6.91
CA TRP A 22 -10.24 36.82 6.94
C TRP A 22 -10.48 38.25 7.43
N LEU A 23 -9.74 38.67 8.46
CA LEU A 23 -9.80 40.05 8.96
C LEU A 23 -9.28 41.06 7.92
N ALA A 24 -8.23 40.72 7.16
CA ALA A 24 -7.73 41.57 6.09
C ALA A 24 -8.73 41.73 4.92
N LEU A 25 -9.43 40.66 4.54
CA LEU A 25 -10.51 40.68 3.54
C LEU A 25 -11.73 41.49 4.01
N ALA A 26 -12.09 41.39 5.30
CA ALA A 26 -13.20 42.15 5.87
C ALA A 26 -12.94 43.66 5.84
N VAL A 27 -11.71 44.09 6.18
CA VAL A 27 -11.33 45.52 6.15
C VAL A 27 -11.29 46.06 4.70
N LEU A 28 -10.81 45.26 3.75
CA LEU A 28 -10.82 45.64 2.33
C LEU A 28 -12.23 45.76 1.75
N SER A 29 -13.20 45.00 2.29
CA SER A 29 -14.61 45.07 1.87
C SER A 29 -15.31 46.37 2.26
N SER A 30 -14.78 47.12 3.24
CA SER A 30 -15.33 48.41 3.66
C SER A 30 -14.83 49.61 2.85
N ILE A 31 -13.89 49.41 1.91
CA ILE A 31 -13.24 50.50 1.15
C ILE A 31 -13.69 50.53 -0.33
N ILE A 32 -14.30 49.45 -0.84
CA ILE A 32 -14.69 49.34 -2.25
C ILE A 32 -16.22 49.38 -2.36
N GLY A 33 -16.73 50.39 -3.06
CA GLY A 33 -18.15 50.55 -3.38
C GLY A 33 -18.73 49.29 -4.06
N GLY A 34 -19.91 48.88 -3.62
CA GLY A 34 -20.50 47.56 -3.80
C GLY A 34 -20.97 47.14 -5.20
N SER A 35 -20.26 47.47 -6.29
CA SER A 35 -20.59 46.95 -7.63
C SER A 35 -19.64 45.87 -8.18
N GLU A 36 -18.51 45.58 -7.52
CA GLU A 36 -17.54 44.60 -8.04
C GLU A 36 -17.53 43.24 -7.30
N PHE A 37 -18.26 43.10 -6.19
CA PHE A 37 -18.30 41.84 -5.42
C PHE A 37 -19.09 40.72 -6.10
N ALA A 38 -20.09 41.05 -6.93
CA ALA A 38 -20.91 40.05 -7.61
C ALA A 38 -20.13 39.28 -8.70
N ALA A 39 -19.18 39.93 -9.36
CA ALA A 39 -18.39 39.32 -10.43
C ALA A 39 -17.34 38.32 -9.89
N ILE A 40 -16.69 38.66 -8.77
CA ILE A 40 -15.71 37.77 -8.12
C ILE A 40 -16.41 36.54 -7.52
N GLY A 41 -17.60 36.71 -6.94
CA GLY A 41 -18.41 35.60 -6.42
C GLY A 41 -18.77 34.56 -7.49
N ALA A 42 -19.15 35.00 -8.69
CA ALA A 42 -19.50 34.10 -9.80
C ALA A 42 -18.29 33.29 -10.30
N VAL A 43 -17.10 33.90 -10.37
CA VAL A 43 -15.87 33.23 -10.82
C VAL A 43 -15.37 32.20 -9.80
N VAL A 44 -15.44 32.52 -8.50
CA VAL A 44 -15.09 31.59 -7.41
C VAL A 44 -16.09 30.42 -7.33
N PHE A 45 -17.38 30.68 -7.56
CA PHE A 45 -18.40 29.62 -7.57
C PHE A 45 -18.26 28.69 -8.78
N ALA A 46 -17.93 29.23 -9.96
CA ALA A 46 -17.67 28.44 -11.16
C ALA A 46 -16.43 27.54 -11.02
N PHE A 47 -15.35 28.02 -10.40
CA PHE A 47 -14.18 27.18 -10.10
C PHE A 47 -14.48 26.09 -9.05
N ALA A 48 -15.32 26.37 -8.05
CA ALA A 48 -15.74 25.37 -7.07
C ALA A 48 -16.59 24.24 -7.70
N VAL A 49 -17.42 24.55 -8.71
CA VAL A 49 -18.20 23.54 -9.45
C VAL A 49 -17.29 22.65 -10.30
N VAL A 50 -16.21 23.17 -10.86
CA VAL A 50 -15.21 22.38 -11.62
C VAL A 50 -14.45 21.39 -10.73
N ILE A 51 -14.21 21.71 -9.45
CA ILE A 51 -13.57 20.77 -8.50
C ILE A 51 -14.54 19.66 -8.03
N LYS A 52 -15.86 19.92 -8.01
CA LYS A 52 -16.86 18.88 -7.66
C LYS A 52 -17.11 17.85 -8.76
N GLY A 53 -16.70 18.12 -10.01
CA GLY A 53 -16.81 17.21 -11.15
C GLY A 53 -15.59 16.33 -11.40
N GLY A 54 -14.58 16.37 -10.51
CA GLY A 54 -13.46 15.44 -10.53
C GLY A 54 -13.92 14.05 -10.12
N ASN A 55 -14.08 13.17 -11.11
CA ASN A 55 -14.34 11.74 -10.93
C ASN A 55 -13.56 11.19 -9.74
N ILE A 56 -14.33 10.81 -8.72
CA ILE A 56 -13.88 10.02 -7.59
C ILE A 56 -13.53 8.63 -8.15
N LEU A 57 -12.29 8.42 -8.55
CA LEU A 57 -11.70 7.08 -8.53
C LEU A 57 -11.35 6.81 -7.07
N MET A 58 -12.35 6.42 -6.29
CA MET A 58 -12.09 5.65 -5.06
C MET A 58 -11.47 4.34 -5.54
N GLY A 59 -10.15 4.30 -5.62
CA GLY A 59 -9.47 3.04 -5.44
C GLY A 59 -9.85 2.56 -4.06
N GLU A 60 -10.65 1.50 -3.99
CA GLU A 60 -10.93 0.81 -2.74
C GLU A 60 -9.60 0.55 -2.05
N GLU A 61 -9.37 1.19 -0.90
CA GLU A 61 -8.31 0.79 0.00
C GLU A 61 -8.68 -0.63 0.45
N LYS A 62 -8.09 -1.62 -0.22
CA LYS A 62 -8.24 -3.01 0.17
C LYS A 62 -7.62 -3.12 1.56
N LYS A 63 -8.46 -3.14 2.59
CA LYS A 63 -8.03 -3.36 3.96
C LYS A 63 -7.43 -4.77 3.99
N GLU A 64 -6.09 -4.84 4.02
CA GLU A 64 -5.35 -6.08 4.23
C GLU A 64 -5.93 -6.74 5.50
N PRO A 65 -6.35 -8.02 5.46
CA PRO A 65 -6.87 -8.68 6.65
C PRO A 65 -5.78 -8.62 7.73
N ASP A 66 -6.15 -8.33 8.98
CA ASP A 66 -5.22 -8.40 10.10
C ASP A 66 -4.79 -9.86 10.31
N HIS A 67 -3.68 -10.24 9.68
CA HIS A 67 -3.05 -11.56 9.77
C HIS A 67 -2.20 -11.71 11.04
N GLN A 68 -2.31 -10.79 12.01
CA GLN A 68 -1.42 -10.75 13.16
C GLN A 68 -2.03 -11.40 14.40
N ARG A 69 -2.54 -12.64 14.24
CA ARG A 69 -2.66 -13.65 15.32
C ARG A 69 -3.23 -14.96 14.76
N TYR A 70 -2.37 -15.83 14.25
CA TYR A 70 -2.72 -17.25 14.13
C TYR A 70 -1.68 -18.08 14.89
N SER A 71 -1.72 -17.96 16.21
CA SER A 71 -1.10 -18.90 17.15
C SER A 71 -2.23 -19.64 17.88
N GLY A 72 -2.76 -20.68 17.26
CA GLY A 72 -3.89 -21.45 17.79
C GLY A 72 -3.68 -22.93 17.62
N THR A 73 -3.16 -23.57 18.69
CA THR A 73 -3.32 -24.98 19.08
C THR A 73 -3.71 -25.99 17.99
N TYR A 74 -2.70 -26.78 17.61
CA TYR A 74 -2.72 -28.08 16.93
C TYR A 74 -3.94 -28.97 17.24
N ALA A 75 -5.01 -28.81 16.46
CA ALA A 75 -5.97 -29.86 16.21
C ALA A 75 -5.51 -30.61 14.95
N PHE A 76 -4.92 -31.78 15.15
CA PHE A 76 -4.53 -32.70 14.07
C PHE A 76 -5.79 -33.15 13.32
N ARG A 77 -6.03 -32.56 12.15
CA ARG A 77 -6.94 -33.09 11.13
C ARG A 77 -6.12 -33.54 9.93
N THR A 78 -6.42 -34.76 9.53
CA THR A 78 -5.87 -35.46 8.38
C THR A 78 -6.12 -34.68 7.09
N GLY A 79 -5.05 -34.24 6.44
CA GLY A 79 -5.06 -33.57 5.15
C GLY A 79 -3.85 -32.67 5.02
N SER A 80 -3.24 -32.59 3.84
CA SER A 80 -2.17 -31.67 3.49
C SER A 80 -2.66 -30.21 3.51
N GLU A 81 -3.00 -29.69 4.68
CA GLU A 81 -3.80 -28.47 4.80
C GLU A 81 -2.90 -27.24 4.90
N TYR A 82 -2.66 -26.64 3.75
CA TYR A 82 -2.17 -25.27 3.66
C TYR A 82 -3.15 -24.33 4.39
N PRO A 83 -2.66 -23.24 5.03
CA PRO A 83 -3.54 -22.31 5.70
C PRO A 83 -4.55 -21.71 4.71
N TYR A 84 -5.71 -21.29 5.21
CA TYR A 84 -6.80 -20.74 4.41
C TYR A 84 -6.37 -19.58 3.48
N ASP A 85 -5.33 -18.83 3.86
CA ASP A 85 -4.79 -17.72 3.08
C ASP A 85 -3.64 -18.10 2.13
N TRP A 86 -3.37 -19.39 1.93
CA TRP A 86 -2.27 -19.85 1.08
C TRP A 86 -2.38 -19.35 -0.36
N ASP A 87 -3.57 -19.33 -0.95
CA ASP A 87 -3.75 -18.82 -2.32
C ASP A 87 -3.34 -17.34 -2.42
N ARG A 88 -3.68 -16.54 -1.41
CA ARG A 88 -3.27 -15.13 -1.33
C ARG A 88 -1.75 -15.00 -1.24
N ILE A 89 -1.13 -15.74 -0.32
CA ILE A 89 0.34 -15.74 -0.13
C ILE A 89 1.05 -16.21 -1.41
N ARG A 90 0.52 -17.24 -2.06
CA ARG A 90 1.02 -17.78 -3.33
C ARG A 90 0.99 -16.72 -4.42
N GLN A 91 -0.12 -16.00 -4.57
CA GLN A 91 -0.23 -14.90 -5.54
C GLN A 91 0.72 -13.74 -5.22
N GLN A 92 0.91 -13.41 -3.94
CA GLN A 92 1.88 -12.40 -3.52
C GLN A 92 3.32 -12.80 -3.89
N ALA A 93 3.70 -14.07 -3.67
CA ALA A 93 5.02 -14.58 -4.06
C ALA A 93 5.23 -14.54 -5.58
N LEU A 94 4.25 -15.00 -6.37
CA LEU A 94 4.30 -14.95 -7.84
C LEU A 94 4.42 -13.52 -8.37
N THR A 95 3.67 -12.59 -7.77
CA THR A 95 3.68 -11.18 -8.16
C THR A 95 5.03 -10.52 -7.84
N ARG A 96 5.55 -10.74 -6.62
CA ARG A 96 6.89 -10.27 -6.20
C ARG A 96 7.98 -10.75 -7.16
N ASP A 97 7.91 -12.01 -7.56
CA ASP A 97 8.92 -12.65 -8.43
C ASP A 97 8.67 -12.35 -9.93
N GLY A 98 7.72 -11.46 -10.26
CA GLY A 98 7.43 -11.05 -11.63
C GLY A 98 6.92 -12.19 -12.52
N HIS A 99 6.25 -13.19 -11.93
CA HIS A 99 5.83 -14.43 -12.60
C HIS A 99 6.99 -15.11 -13.34
N ARG A 100 8.16 -15.17 -12.69
CA ARG A 100 9.35 -15.82 -13.23
C ARG A 100 9.98 -16.75 -12.21
N CYS A 101 10.53 -17.84 -12.70
CA CYS A 101 11.32 -18.76 -11.91
C CYS A 101 12.58 -18.05 -11.41
N GLY A 102 12.78 -18.03 -10.10
CA GLY A 102 13.96 -17.42 -9.48
C GLY A 102 15.28 -18.16 -9.76
N ASN A 103 15.26 -19.32 -10.42
CA ASN A 103 16.47 -20.06 -10.80
C ASN A 103 16.81 -19.90 -12.29
N CYS A 104 15.83 -20.01 -13.20
CA CYS A 104 16.09 -19.99 -14.65
C CYS A 104 15.36 -18.88 -15.42
N GLY A 105 14.51 -18.09 -14.77
CA GLY A 105 13.76 -16.99 -15.39
C GLY A 105 12.54 -17.41 -16.24
N SER A 106 12.26 -18.72 -16.38
CA SER A 106 11.07 -19.23 -17.07
C SER A 106 9.78 -18.68 -16.44
N ASN A 107 8.76 -18.41 -17.26
CA ASN A 107 7.44 -17.95 -16.84
C ASN A 107 6.35 -19.04 -16.97
N THR A 108 6.73 -20.29 -17.22
CA THR A 108 5.80 -21.40 -17.44
C THR A 108 5.78 -22.37 -16.25
N LYS A 109 4.62 -22.98 -16.00
CA LYS A 109 4.40 -24.02 -14.96
C LYS A 109 5.02 -23.65 -13.61
N LEU A 110 4.66 -22.47 -13.11
CA LEU A 110 5.24 -21.91 -11.88
C LEU A 110 4.58 -22.48 -10.63
N GLN A 111 5.41 -22.78 -9.64
CA GLN A 111 5.05 -23.24 -8.32
C GLN A 111 5.78 -22.40 -7.27
N VAL A 112 5.18 -22.28 -6.09
CA VAL A 112 5.78 -21.59 -4.95
C VAL A 112 6.37 -22.64 -4.01
N HIS A 113 7.68 -22.53 -3.79
CA HIS A 113 8.49 -23.48 -3.06
C HIS A 113 8.92 -22.90 -1.72
N HIS A 114 8.78 -23.67 -0.64
CA HIS A 114 9.33 -23.33 0.67
C HIS A 114 10.83 -23.59 0.70
N ILE A 115 11.62 -22.56 1.01
CA ILE A 115 13.09 -22.65 1.15
C ILE A 115 13.45 -23.57 2.33
N VAL A 116 12.82 -23.33 3.48
CA VAL A 116 12.81 -24.26 4.61
C VAL A 116 11.46 -25.00 4.60
N PRO A 117 11.43 -26.33 4.45
CA PRO A 117 10.20 -27.11 4.46
C PRO A 117 9.39 -26.93 5.76
N LEU A 118 8.06 -26.99 5.68
CA LEU A 118 7.19 -26.92 6.85
C LEU A 118 7.50 -28.01 7.89
N SER A 119 7.87 -29.23 7.44
CA SER A 119 8.30 -30.32 8.33
C SER A 119 9.57 -30.02 9.11
N LYS A 120 10.37 -29.03 8.67
CA LYS A 120 11.58 -28.55 9.32
C LYS A 120 11.39 -27.15 9.90
N VAL A 121 10.19 -26.86 10.41
CA VAL A 121 9.87 -25.57 11.06
C VAL A 121 9.92 -24.37 10.10
N GLY A 122 9.72 -24.63 8.80
CA GLY A 122 9.51 -23.58 7.81
C GLY A 122 8.22 -22.80 8.06
N THR A 123 8.14 -21.57 7.56
CA THR A 123 6.95 -20.72 7.65
C THR A 123 6.34 -20.46 6.27
N ASN A 124 5.08 -20.01 6.23
CA ASN A 124 4.44 -19.53 5.00
C ASN A 124 4.72 -18.04 4.72
N GLN A 125 5.70 -17.43 5.41
CA GLN A 125 6.08 -16.04 5.16
C GLN A 125 6.72 -15.92 3.78
N LEU A 126 6.47 -14.81 3.08
CA LEU A 126 7.04 -14.56 1.74
C LEU A 126 8.57 -14.71 1.71
N SER A 127 9.27 -14.38 2.79
CA SER A 127 10.73 -14.55 2.92
C SER A 127 11.20 -16.01 2.83
N ASN A 128 10.34 -16.96 3.21
CA ASN A 128 10.62 -18.40 3.12
C ASN A 128 10.09 -19.01 1.80
N LEU A 129 9.56 -18.21 0.87
CA LEU A 129 8.96 -18.67 -0.37
C LEU A 129 9.75 -18.21 -1.60
N ARG A 130 9.87 -19.09 -2.58
CA ARG A 130 10.52 -18.82 -3.88
C ARG A 130 9.69 -19.36 -5.03
N THR A 131 9.47 -18.56 -6.06
CA THR A 131 8.83 -19.02 -7.29
C THR A 131 9.80 -19.85 -8.13
N LEU A 132 9.44 -21.08 -8.48
CA LEU A 132 10.21 -21.97 -9.33
C LEU A 132 9.33 -22.54 -10.46
N CYS A 133 9.91 -22.79 -11.64
CA CYS A 133 9.23 -23.62 -12.65
C CYS A 133 9.29 -25.08 -12.24
N LEU A 134 8.40 -25.91 -12.80
CA LEU A 134 8.32 -27.35 -12.52
C LEU A 134 9.69 -28.05 -12.58
N ASP A 135 10.50 -27.79 -13.62
CA ASP A 135 11.81 -28.46 -13.77
C ASP A 135 12.80 -28.03 -12.67
N CYS A 136 12.81 -26.75 -12.33
CA CYS A 136 13.62 -26.24 -11.22
C CYS A 136 13.13 -26.78 -9.88
N HIS A 137 11.82 -26.92 -9.70
CA HIS A 137 11.23 -27.46 -8.49
C HIS A 137 11.63 -28.92 -8.28
N LYS A 138 11.51 -29.75 -9.33
CA LYS A 138 11.95 -31.16 -9.32
C LYS A 138 13.44 -31.33 -9.05
N ARG A 139 14.29 -30.42 -9.53
CA ARG A 139 15.72 -30.44 -9.20
C ARG A 139 16.00 -30.24 -7.71
N VAL A 140 15.14 -29.49 -7.01
CA VAL A 140 15.26 -29.31 -5.56
C VAL A 140 14.65 -30.50 -4.81
N HIS A 141 13.54 -31.05 -5.31
CA HIS A 141 12.84 -32.21 -4.73
C HIS A 141 12.75 -33.37 -5.73
N PRO A 142 13.83 -34.12 -5.98
CA PRO A 142 13.84 -35.18 -6.99
C PRO A 142 12.91 -36.37 -6.68
N TYR A 143 12.33 -36.44 -5.49
CA TYR A 143 11.57 -37.59 -4.99
C TYR A 143 10.17 -37.23 -4.44
N MET A 144 9.71 -35.98 -4.56
CA MET A 144 8.42 -35.53 -4.03
C MET A 144 7.64 -34.82 -5.15
N ASP A 145 6.93 -35.61 -5.96
CA ASP A 145 5.87 -35.16 -6.89
C ASP A 145 4.51 -35.68 -6.37
#